data_AF-A0A7T5ERA8-F1
#
_entry.id   AF-A0A7T5ERA8-F1
#
_cell.length_a   1.000
_cell.length_b   1.000
_cell.length_c   1.000
_cell.angle_alpha   90.00
_cell.angle_beta   90.00
_cell.angle_gamma   90.00
#
_symmetry.space_group_name_H-M   'P 1'
#
loop_
_entity.id
_entity.type
_entity.pdbx_description
1 polymer ?
#
loop_
_entity_poly.entity_id
_entity_poly.type
_entity_poly.pdbx_seq_one_letter_code
_entity_poly.pdbx_strand_id
1 'polypeptide(L)'
;MPISLFKDGHQKFEDRCIPLVEAIECDFGFDEIRLPDMSQVKEASELLGINPLLLFVQGSKHMPYFYYHDHVMCNLRALQTDYLKHIEADVFIKTSHASMTQSLQTSDFERAFLRMNKRHLFDSYQELFDVIPDHLKFDVFIDAYQMSEYGFSQINQEAVKEVATYCAYSHVKQITRKKLKSKTQRGGFITLYRGAGDLSSPLNEAYSWTTDKKVALFFANRFGKGRLYRAKVHISNVLAYLTDRDESEVLVLPEDLIHFEELI
;
A
#
# COMPACT_ATOMS: atom_id res chain seq x y z
N MET A 1 -19.47 -5.15 10.48
CA MET A 1 -18.13 -5.47 9.97
C MET A 1 -17.96 -4.69 8.69
N PRO A 2 -16.89 -3.89 8.56
CA PRO A 2 -16.58 -3.24 7.29
C PRO A 2 -16.41 -4.30 6.20
N ILE A 3 -16.67 -3.91 4.95
CA ILE A 3 -16.43 -4.77 3.80
C ILE A 3 -14.92 -5.07 3.77
N SER A 4 -14.53 -6.33 3.58
CA SER A 4 -13.11 -6.65 3.48
C SER A 4 -12.49 -5.88 2.33
N LEU A 5 -11.38 -5.21 2.60
CA LEU A 5 -10.64 -4.43 1.64
C LEU A 5 -10.07 -5.29 0.51
N PHE A 6 -9.87 -6.59 0.75
CA PHE A 6 -9.25 -7.48 -0.21
C PHE A 6 -10.26 -8.44 -0.83
N LYS A 7 -9.95 -8.88 -2.06
CA LYS A 7 -10.71 -9.96 -2.71
C LYS A 7 -10.50 -11.28 -1.96
N ASP A 8 -11.43 -12.22 -2.14
CA ASP A 8 -11.36 -13.55 -1.52
C ASP A 8 -10.02 -14.25 -1.79
N GLY A 9 -9.48 -14.88 -0.76
CA GLY A 9 -8.20 -15.60 -0.81
C GLY A 9 -6.97 -14.73 -0.49
N HIS A 10 -7.13 -13.44 -0.20
CA HIS A 10 -6.05 -12.63 0.35
C HIS A 10 -5.64 -13.14 1.73
N GLN A 11 -4.35 -13.40 1.90
CA GLN A 11 -3.74 -13.69 3.19
C GLN A 11 -3.12 -12.40 3.74
N LYS A 12 -3.34 -12.10 5.02
CA LYS A 12 -2.70 -10.95 5.65
C LYS A 12 -1.18 -11.08 5.51
N PHE A 13 -0.48 -9.96 5.59
CA PHE A 13 0.97 -10.02 5.57
C PHE A 13 1.56 -10.97 6.61
N GLU A 14 1.09 -10.92 7.86
CA GLU A 14 1.57 -11.82 8.93
C GLU A 14 1.41 -13.29 8.55
N ASP A 15 0.27 -13.67 7.97
CA ASP A 15 -0.03 -15.05 7.55
C ASP A 15 0.88 -15.54 6.39
N ARG A 16 1.50 -14.60 5.66
CA ARG A 16 2.46 -14.90 4.59
C ARG A 16 3.91 -14.95 5.07
N CYS A 17 4.13 -14.57 6.33
CA CYS A 17 5.46 -14.59 6.94
C CYS A 17 5.64 -15.88 7.73
N ILE A 18 6.88 -16.33 7.82
CA ILE A 18 7.21 -17.55 8.55
C ILE A 18 7.77 -17.13 9.90
N PRO A 19 7.08 -17.42 11.03
CA PRO A 19 7.65 -17.21 12.35
C PRO A 19 8.99 -17.93 12.44
N LEU A 20 10.01 -17.23 12.95
CA LEU A 20 11.37 -17.76 12.96
C LEU A 20 11.48 -19.02 13.83
N VAL A 21 10.72 -19.07 14.93
CA VAL A 21 10.66 -20.25 15.81
C VAL A 21 10.13 -21.47 15.06
N GLU A 22 9.04 -21.31 14.31
CA GLU A 22 8.46 -22.37 13.50
C GLU A 22 9.41 -22.81 12.38
N ALA A 23 10.08 -21.85 11.72
CA ALA A 23 11.07 -22.17 10.69
C ALA A 23 12.20 -23.06 11.21
N ILE A 24 12.66 -22.80 12.44
CA ILE A 24 13.72 -23.60 13.08
C ILE A 24 13.20 -24.98 13.48
N GLU A 25 12.01 -25.06 14.08
CA GLU A 25 11.41 -26.33 14.54
C GLU A 25 11.10 -27.28 13.39
N CYS A 26 10.69 -26.75 12.23
CA CYS A 26 10.37 -27.53 11.05
C CYS A 26 11.57 -27.77 10.12
N ASP A 27 12.77 -27.28 10.47
CA ASP A 27 13.93 -27.22 9.57
C ASP A 27 13.57 -26.61 8.19
N PHE A 28 12.66 -25.63 8.23
CA PHE A 28 12.15 -24.95 7.05
C PHE A 28 13.14 -23.85 6.64
N GLY A 29 14.21 -24.29 5.96
CA GLY A 29 15.24 -23.41 5.41
C GLY A 29 14.88 -22.86 4.04
N PHE A 30 15.37 -21.67 3.74
CA PHE A 30 15.57 -21.25 2.36
C PHE A 30 16.95 -21.77 1.94
N ASP A 31 17.09 -22.29 0.71
CA ASP A 31 18.33 -22.95 0.21
C ASP A 31 19.64 -22.18 0.47
N GLU A 32 19.56 -20.86 0.68
CA GLU A 32 20.70 -19.98 0.88
C GLU A 32 20.68 -19.18 2.20
N ILE A 33 19.73 -19.47 3.10
CA ILE A 33 19.64 -18.81 4.41
C ILE A 33 19.93 -19.85 5.49
N ARG A 34 21.07 -19.68 6.16
CA ARG A 34 21.37 -20.46 7.36
C ARG A 34 20.52 -19.94 8.51
N LEU A 35 19.54 -20.74 8.93
CA LEU A 35 18.74 -20.45 10.11
C LEU A 35 19.61 -20.39 11.38
N PRO A 36 19.29 -19.50 12.33
CA PRO A 36 19.94 -19.45 13.62
C PRO A 36 19.45 -20.62 14.50
N ASP A 37 20.19 -20.96 15.53
CA ASP A 37 19.69 -21.88 16.55
C ASP A 37 18.79 -21.18 17.59
N MET A 38 18.07 -21.96 18.39
CA MET A 38 17.17 -21.43 19.41
C MET A 38 17.87 -20.66 20.54
N SER A 39 19.18 -20.87 20.78
CA SER A 39 19.95 -20.06 21.74
C SER A 39 20.13 -18.65 21.20
N GLN A 40 20.53 -18.54 19.93
CA GLN A 40 20.69 -17.27 19.24
C GLN A 40 19.39 -16.46 19.19
N VAL A 41 18.25 -17.12 18.94
CA VAL A 41 16.93 -16.45 18.96
C VAL A 41 16.58 -15.92 20.35
N LYS A 42 16.84 -16.70 21.40
CA LYS A 42 16.59 -16.29 22.80
C LYS A 42 17.47 -15.10 23.19
N GLU A 43 18.77 -15.19 22.93
CA GLU A 43 19.72 -14.11 23.23
C GLU A 43 19.36 -12.80 22.49
N ALA A 44 18.99 -12.89 21.21
CA ALA A 44 18.53 -11.75 20.44
C ALA A 44 17.23 -11.17 21.02
N SER A 45 16.25 -12.01 21.35
CA SER A 45 14.95 -11.58 21.87
C SER A 45 15.09 -10.91 23.25
N GLU A 46 15.94 -11.45 24.11
CA GLU A 46 16.28 -10.86 25.42
C GLU A 46 16.96 -9.50 25.26
N LEU A 47 17.95 -9.39 24.36
CA LEU A 47 18.63 -8.12 24.08
C LEU A 47 17.65 -7.05 23.56
N LEU A 48 16.77 -7.43 22.64
CA LEU A 48 15.80 -6.52 22.04
C LEU A 48 14.61 -6.21 22.96
N GLY A 49 14.39 -7.02 23.99
CA GLY A 49 13.24 -6.91 24.89
C GLY A 49 11.92 -7.27 24.21
N ILE A 50 11.91 -8.27 23.33
CA ILE A 50 10.75 -8.68 22.53
C ILE A 50 10.37 -10.14 22.79
N ASN A 51 9.14 -10.51 22.43
CA ASN A 51 8.72 -11.90 22.36
C ASN A 51 9.35 -12.56 21.11
N PRO A 52 10.06 -13.70 21.22
CA PRO A 52 10.67 -14.40 20.08
C PRO A 52 9.67 -14.79 18.98
N LEU A 53 8.38 -14.96 19.31
CA LEU A 53 7.32 -15.24 18.33
C LEU A 53 7.03 -14.08 17.37
N LEU A 54 7.56 -12.89 17.66
CA LEU A 54 7.45 -11.69 16.81
C LEU A 54 8.64 -11.54 15.85
N LEU A 55 9.56 -12.52 15.86
CA LEU A 55 10.63 -12.62 14.87
C LEU A 55 10.19 -13.54 13.74
N PHE A 56 10.45 -13.10 12.52
CA PHE A 56 10.08 -13.79 11.30
C PHE A 56 11.30 -13.95 10.40
N VAL A 57 11.21 -14.91 9.48
CA VAL A 57 12.18 -15.13 8.42
C VAL A 57 11.52 -14.98 7.05
N GLN A 58 12.27 -14.42 6.09
CA GLN A 58 11.88 -14.29 4.69
C GLN A 58 13.03 -14.74 3.78
N GLY A 59 12.72 -15.14 2.55
CA GLY A 59 13.68 -15.63 1.55
C GLY A 59 14.68 -14.59 1.00
N SER A 60 14.88 -13.46 1.68
CA SER A 60 15.84 -12.42 1.27
C SER A 60 17.23 -12.73 1.82
N LYS A 61 18.21 -12.91 0.92
CA LYS A 61 19.62 -13.17 1.31
C LYS A 61 20.28 -12.01 2.06
N HIS A 62 19.82 -10.78 1.85
CA HIS A 62 20.44 -9.59 2.43
C HIS A 62 19.84 -9.21 3.79
N MET A 63 18.54 -9.45 3.96
CA MET A 63 17.78 -9.15 5.17
C MET A 63 16.84 -10.32 5.46
N PRO A 64 17.38 -11.47 5.90
CA PRO A 64 16.61 -12.69 6.07
C PRO A 64 15.63 -12.63 7.23
N TYR A 65 15.92 -11.82 8.27
CA TYR A 65 15.11 -11.76 9.48
C TYR A 65 14.41 -10.42 9.60
N PHE A 66 13.30 -10.41 10.34
CA PHE A 66 12.70 -9.15 10.77
C PHE A 66 11.87 -9.35 12.03
N TYR A 67 11.74 -8.27 12.80
CA TYR A 67 10.71 -8.13 13.82
C TYR A 67 9.46 -7.51 13.19
N TYR A 68 8.28 -8.02 13.54
CA TYR A 68 7.01 -7.39 13.19
C TYR A 68 5.98 -7.50 14.33
N HIS A 69 5.40 -6.36 14.71
CA HIS A 69 4.30 -6.29 15.67
C HIS A 69 3.67 -4.89 15.64
N ASP A 70 2.34 -4.78 15.81
CA ASP A 70 1.59 -3.52 15.87
C ASP A 70 2.01 -2.52 14.78
N HIS A 71 2.10 -3.01 13.53
CA HIS A 71 2.50 -2.26 12.34
C HIS A 71 3.95 -1.72 12.32
N VAL A 72 4.77 -2.04 13.33
CA VAL A 72 6.20 -1.74 13.38
C VAL A 72 7.00 -2.91 12.82
N MET A 73 7.86 -2.63 11.84
CA MET A 73 8.76 -3.61 11.26
C MET A 73 10.22 -3.18 11.42
N CYS A 74 11.08 -4.09 11.86
CA CYS A 74 12.54 -3.89 11.89
C CYS A 74 13.22 -4.99 11.07
N ASN A 75 13.83 -4.64 9.94
CA ASN A 75 14.56 -5.60 9.11
C ASN A 75 15.94 -5.86 9.71
N LEU A 76 16.32 -7.13 9.82
CA LEU A 76 17.54 -7.57 10.48
C LEU A 76 18.35 -8.47 9.54
N ARG A 77 19.63 -8.11 9.34
CA ARG A 77 20.55 -8.94 8.55
C ARG A 77 20.95 -10.22 9.27
N ALA A 78 21.02 -10.15 10.59
CA ALA A 78 21.59 -11.18 11.44
C ALA A 78 21.04 -11.04 12.88
N LEU A 79 21.17 -12.09 13.70
CA LEU A 79 20.71 -12.10 15.10
C LEU A 79 21.84 -12.08 16.13
N GLN A 80 23.10 -11.99 15.69
CA GLN A 80 24.23 -11.83 16.61
C GLN A 80 24.07 -10.54 17.43
N THR A 81 24.24 -10.65 18.74
CA THR A 81 24.04 -9.54 19.68
C THR A 81 24.91 -8.32 19.38
N ASP A 82 26.16 -8.52 18.94
CA ASP A 82 27.06 -7.42 18.54
C ASP A 82 26.53 -6.65 17.33
N TYR A 83 25.95 -7.34 16.35
CA TYR A 83 25.30 -6.69 15.20
C TYR A 83 24.06 -5.91 15.62
N LEU A 84 23.19 -6.53 16.44
CA LEU A 84 21.95 -5.89 16.91
C LEU A 84 22.23 -4.63 17.74
N LYS A 85 23.28 -4.65 18.58
CA LYS A 85 23.75 -3.47 19.31
C LYS A 85 24.30 -2.40 18.38
N HIS A 86 25.09 -2.80 17.37
CA HIS A 86 25.70 -1.86 16.43
C HIS A 86 24.65 -1.07 15.65
N ILE A 87 23.52 -1.69 15.28
CA ILE A 87 22.41 -1.01 14.59
C ILE A 87 21.37 -0.42 15.55
N GLU A 88 21.60 -0.52 16.87
CA GLU A 88 20.68 -0.06 17.92
C GLU A 88 19.23 -0.56 17.70
N ALA A 89 19.09 -1.85 17.35
CA ALA A 89 17.80 -2.42 16.96
C ALA A 89 16.73 -2.32 18.05
N ASP A 90 17.12 -2.44 19.33
CA ASP A 90 16.19 -2.30 20.45
C ASP A 90 15.69 -0.86 20.59
N VAL A 91 16.58 0.13 20.41
CA VAL A 91 16.22 1.55 20.41
C VAL A 91 15.29 1.84 19.24
N PHE A 92 15.59 1.33 18.04
CA PHE A 92 14.73 1.48 16.88
C PHE A 92 13.33 0.91 17.13
N ILE A 93 13.21 -0.32 17.63
CA ILE A 93 11.93 -0.98 17.91
C ILE A 93 11.14 -0.16 18.93
N LYS A 94 11.74 0.18 20.07
CA LYS A 94 11.07 0.92 21.16
C LYS A 94 10.60 2.31 20.70
N THR A 95 11.47 3.06 20.02
CA THR A 95 11.14 4.41 19.55
C THR A 95 10.13 4.41 18.41
N SER A 96 10.14 3.39 17.55
CA SER A 96 9.14 3.19 16.50
C SER A 96 7.76 2.90 17.10
N HIS A 97 7.68 2.03 18.10
CA HIS A 97 6.44 1.75 18.83
C HIS A 97 5.89 2.98 19.56
N ALA A 98 6.75 3.71 20.28
CA ALA A 98 6.35 4.95 20.94
C ALA A 98 5.82 5.98 19.93
N SER A 99 6.50 6.12 18.79
CA SER A 99 6.09 7.01 17.71
C SER A 99 4.77 6.59 17.06
N MET A 100 4.57 5.29 16.83
CA MET A 100 3.34 4.75 16.26
C MET A 100 2.17 4.99 17.21
N THR A 101 2.34 4.64 18.49
CA THR A 101 1.36 4.87 19.55
C THR A 101 0.97 6.35 19.63
N GLN A 102 1.96 7.25 19.63
CA GLN A 102 1.71 8.68 19.65
C GLN A 102 0.90 9.12 18.42
N SER A 103 1.33 8.73 17.22
CA SER A 103 0.64 9.09 15.98
C SER A 103 -0.83 8.60 15.97
N LEU A 104 -1.10 7.38 16.41
CA LEU A 104 -2.46 6.86 16.51
C LEU A 104 -3.29 7.63 17.56
N GLN A 105 -2.72 7.92 18.73
CA GLN A 105 -3.40 8.68 19.80
C GLN A 105 -3.72 10.12 19.38
N THR A 106 -2.86 10.76 18.58
CA THR A 106 -3.07 12.13 18.11
C THR A 106 -3.78 12.20 16.75
N SER A 107 -4.27 11.07 16.22
CA SER A 107 -4.87 10.97 14.87
C SER A 107 -3.97 11.48 13.73
N ASP A 108 -2.64 11.39 13.91
CA ASP A 108 -1.63 11.72 12.89
C ASP A 108 -1.36 10.48 12.03
N PHE A 109 -2.38 10.08 11.26
CA PHE A 109 -2.35 8.86 10.46
C PHE A 109 -1.40 8.95 9.26
N GLU A 110 -1.19 10.14 8.68
CA GLU A 110 -0.17 10.36 7.65
C GLU A 110 1.20 9.90 8.18
N ARG A 111 1.59 10.37 9.36
CA ARG A 111 2.88 10.02 9.98
C ARG A 111 2.93 8.58 10.50
N ALA A 112 1.79 7.99 10.84
CA ALA A 112 1.71 6.57 11.17
C ALA A 112 2.02 5.71 9.93
N PHE A 113 1.29 5.93 8.83
CA PHE A 113 1.41 5.15 7.60
C PHE A 113 2.76 5.35 6.90
N LEU A 114 3.34 6.56 6.94
CA LEU A 114 4.70 6.83 6.43
C LEU A 114 5.78 5.95 7.05
N ARG A 115 5.57 5.43 8.27
CA ARG A 115 6.52 4.55 8.97
C ARG A 115 6.24 3.06 8.77
N MET A 116 5.04 2.71 8.36
CA MET A 116 4.67 1.33 8.10
C MET A 116 5.37 0.84 6.84
N ASN A 117 5.68 -0.45 6.79
CA ASN A 117 6.26 -1.02 5.60
C ASN A 117 5.19 -1.15 4.49
N LYS A 118 5.58 -0.71 3.28
CA LYS A 118 4.74 -0.64 2.07
C LYS A 118 4.00 -1.94 1.69
N ARG A 119 4.51 -3.10 2.12
CA ARG A 119 3.89 -4.42 1.87
C ARG A 119 2.64 -4.69 2.70
N HIS A 120 2.36 -3.88 3.72
CA HIS A 120 1.29 -4.12 4.70
C HIS A 120 0.37 -2.91 4.85
N LEU A 121 0.59 -1.82 4.10
CA LEU A 121 -0.18 -0.58 4.27
C LEU A 121 -1.69 -0.81 4.16
N PHE A 122 -2.14 -1.64 3.22
CA PHE A 122 -3.57 -1.96 3.10
C PHE A 122 -4.08 -2.92 4.18
N ASP A 123 -3.23 -3.84 4.68
CA ASP A 123 -3.59 -4.68 5.83
C ASP A 123 -3.80 -3.79 7.07
N SER A 124 -2.84 -2.90 7.34
CA SER A 124 -2.92 -1.89 8.41
C SER A 124 -4.11 -0.94 8.22
N TYR A 125 -4.40 -0.51 6.99
CA TYR A 125 -5.57 0.33 6.70
C TYR A 125 -6.87 -0.36 7.09
N GLN A 126 -7.04 -1.62 6.72
CA GLN A 126 -8.23 -2.40 7.07
C GLN A 126 -8.36 -2.58 8.59
N GLU A 127 -7.26 -2.85 9.28
CA GLU A 127 -7.25 -3.04 10.74
C GLU A 127 -7.54 -1.74 11.50
N LEU A 128 -7.05 -0.61 10.99
CA LEU A 128 -7.23 0.70 11.60
C LEU A 128 -8.50 1.43 11.11
N PHE A 129 -9.29 0.83 10.20
CA PHE A 129 -10.39 1.52 9.53
C PHE A 129 -11.40 2.14 10.51
N ASP A 130 -11.76 1.40 11.57
CA ASP A 130 -12.75 1.84 12.56
C ASP A 130 -12.21 2.93 13.50
N VAL A 131 -10.88 3.10 13.60
CA VAL A 131 -10.26 4.14 14.42
C VAL A 131 -9.84 5.37 13.62
N ILE A 132 -9.71 5.26 12.29
CA ILE A 132 -9.44 6.41 11.42
C ILE A 132 -10.69 7.30 11.36
N PRO A 133 -10.61 8.60 11.70
CA PRO A 133 -11.72 9.52 11.56
C PRO A 133 -12.25 9.57 10.12
N ASP A 134 -13.57 9.65 9.96
CA ASP A 134 -14.23 9.62 8.65
C ASP A 134 -13.67 10.63 7.63
N HIS A 135 -13.31 11.84 8.08
CA HIS A 135 -12.74 12.87 7.22
C HIS A 135 -11.30 12.57 6.75
N LEU A 136 -10.61 11.62 7.38
CA LEU A 136 -9.26 11.17 7.04
C LEU A 136 -9.24 9.83 6.29
N LYS A 137 -10.30 9.02 6.37
CA LYS A 137 -10.35 7.67 5.76
C LYS A 137 -9.94 7.66 4.29
N PHE A 138 -10.44 8.62 3.50
CA PHE A 138 -10.09 8.70 2.09
C PHE A 138 -8.66 9.20 1.86
N ASP A 139 -8.19 10.19 2.62
CA ASP A 139 -6.83 10.73 2.46
C ASP A 139 -5.78 9.66 2.82
N VAL A 140 -5.94 8.97 3.95
CA VAL A 140 -5.04 7.88 4.37
C VAL A 140 -5.05 6.71 3.38
N PHE A 141 -6.22 6.42 2.78
CA PHE A 141 -6.30 5.40 1.73
C PHE A 141 -5.49 5.78 0.49
N ILE A 142 -5.52 7.05 0.08
CA ILE A 142 -4.75 7.55 -1.06
C ILE A 142 -3.24 7.50 -0.77
N ASP A 143 -2.82 7.89 0.43
CA ASP A 143 -1.42 7.79 0.85
C ASP A 143 -0.95 6.33 0.82
N ALA A 144 -1.75 5.42 1.40
CA ALA A 144 -1.48 3.99 1.36
C ALA A 144 -1.38 3.47 -0.09
N TYR A 145 -2.31 3.87 -0.97
CA TYR A 145 -2.28 3.51 -2.39
C TYR A 145 -1.00 3.98 -3.09
N GLN A 146 -0.59 5.24 -2.91
CA GLN A 146 0.60 5.81 -3.56
C GLN A 146 1.90 5.13 -3.11
N MET A 147 1.95 4.67 -1.86
CA MET A 147 3.12 4.05 -1.26
C MET A 147 3.17 2.52 -1.40
N SER A 148 2.03 1.86 -1.57
CA SER A 148 1.93 0.41 -1.53
C SER A 148 2.60 -0.29 -2.71
N GLU A 149 2.91 -1.58 -2.52
CA GLU A 149 3.30 -2.48 -3.61
C GLU A 149 2.08 -3.13 -4.31
N TYR A 150 0.86 -2.84 -3.88
CA TYR A 150 -0.37 -3.39 -4.46
C TYR A 150 -0.98 -2.45 -5.49
N GLY A 151 -1.56 -3.04 -6.53
CA GLY A 151 -2.53 -2.34 -7.37
C GLY A 151 -3.96 -2.65 -6.95
N PHE A 152 -4.92 -1.88 -7.47
CA PHE A 152 -6.36 -2.11 -7.28
C PHE A 152 -6.85 -3.52 -7.69
N SER A 153 -6.05 -4.32 -8.42
CA SER A 153 -6.42 -5.68 -8.81
C SER A 153 -6.64 -6.62 -7.62
N GLN A 154 -5.97 -6.36 -6.49
CA GLN A 154 -6.06 -7.14 -5.25
C GLN A 154 -7.13 -6.60 -4.27
N ILE A 155 -7.62 -5.38 -4.54
CA ILE A 155 -8.56 -4.67 -3.66
C ILE A 155 -9.99 -5.00 -4.10
N ASN A 156 -10.85 -5.23 -3.11
CA ASN A 156 -12.28 -5.41 -3.28
C ASN A 156 -12.94 -4.10 -3.75
N GLN A 157 -13.72 -4.16 -4.82
CA GLN A 157 -14.33 -2.97 -5.42
C GLN A 157 -15.35 -2.33 -4.50
N GLU A 158 -16.13 -3.14 -3.80
CA GLU A 158 -17.13 -2.70 -2.83
C GLU A 158 -16.47 -1.92 -1.69
N ALA A 159 -15.28 -2.35 -1.24
CA ALA A 159 -14.50 -1.62 -0.25
C ALA A 159 -13.98 -0.28 -0.80
N VAL A 160 -13.50 -0.24 -2.05
CA VAL A 160 -13.12 1.04 -2.68
C VAL A 160 -14.31 2.01 -2.76
N LYS A 161 -15.50 1.50 -3.09
CA LYS A 161 -16.73 2.32 -3.11
C LYS A 161 -17.12 2.82 -1.72
N GLU A 162 -16.98 1.99 -0.69
CA GLU A 162 -17.17 2.41 0.70
C GLU A 162 -16.22 3.54 1.07
N VAL A 163 -14.91 3.37 0.82
CA VAL A 163 -13.89 4.40 1.07
C VAL A 163 -14.19 5.68 0.28
N ALA A 164 -14.66 5.55 -0.96
CA ALA A 164 -15.01 6.69 -1.81
C ALA A 164 -16.16 7.55 -1.23
N THR A 165 -17.02 7.01 -0.37
CA THR A 165 -18.07 7.81 0.28
C THR A 165 -17.51 8.90 1.21
N TYR A 166 -16.30 8.70 1.73
CA TYR A 166 -15.59 9.66 2.58
C TYR A 166 -14.84 10.74 1.78
N CYS A 167 -14.73 10.58 0.46
CA CYS A 167 -14.00 11.48 -0.44
C CYS A 167 -14.50 12.93 -0.39
N ALA A 168 -15.79 13.15 -0.10
CA ALA A 168 -16.36 14.50 -0.07
C ALA A 168 -15.72 15.43 0.99
N TYR A 169 -15.22 14.86 2.08
CA TYR A 169 -14.63 15.58 3.21
C TYR A 169 -13.11 15.72 3.13
N SER A 170 -12.50 15.03 2.18
CA SER A 170 -11.06 14.82 2.10
C SER A 170 -10.28 16.06 1.63
N HIS A 171 -9.05 16.22 2.12
CA HIS A 171 -8.13 17.25 1.64
C HIS A 171 -7.66 16.95 0.20
N VAL A 172 -7.41 15.68 -0.12
CA VAL A 172 -7.05 15.22 -1.47
C VAL A 172 -8.09 15.67 -2.50
N LYS A 173 -9.38 15.55 -2.19
CA LYS A 173 -10.47 15.99 -3.10
C LYS A 173 -10.44 17.49 -3.36
N GLN A 174 -10.11 18.29 -2.35
CA GLN A 174 -10.01 19.74 -2.48
C GLN A 174 -8.83 20.15 -3.37
N ILE A 175 -7.67 19.52 -3.17
CA ILE A 175 -6.48 19.72 -4.03
C ILE A 175 -6.78 19.30 -5.47
N THR A 176 -7.40 18.13 -5.64
CA THR A 176 -7.78 17.55 -6.93
C THR A 176 -8.62 18.52 -7.75
N ARG A 177 -9.67 19.11 -7.16
CA ARG A 177 -10.52 20.11 -7.83
C ARG A 177 -9.74 21.34 -8.27
N LYS A 178 -8.81 21.83 -7.44
CA LYS A 178 -7.96 22.98 -7.79
C LYS A 178 -7.02 22.66 -8.96
N LYS A 179 -6.31 21.52 -8.89
CA LYS A 179 -5.34 21.10 -9.92
C LYS A 179 -6.00 20.81 -11.27
N LEU A 180 -7.20 20.24 -11.29
CA LEU A 180 -7.90 19.87 -12.52
C LEU A 180 -8.70 21.01 -13.18
N LYS A 181 -8.84 22.16 -12.52
CA LYS A 181 -9.65 23.28 -13.03
C LYS A 181 -9.22 23.72 -14.45
N SER A 182 -7.92 23.77 -14.73
CA SER A 182 -7.38 24.15 -16.04
C SER A 182 -7.57 23.09 -17.13
N LYS A 183 -7.78 21.82 -16.74
CA LYS A 183 -7.99 20.68 -17.65
C LYS A 183 -9.47 20.39 -17.91
N THR A 184 -10.36 21.14 -17.27
CA THR A 184 -11.81 20.93 -17.35
C THR A 184 -12.39 21.68 -18.53
N GLN A 185 -13.04 20.95 -19.43
CA GLN A 185 -13.71 21.49 -20.61
C GLN A 185 -15.04 22.16 -20.24
N ARG A 186 -15.63 22.88 -21.20
CA ARG A 186 -17.00 23.39 -21.07
C ARG A 186 -17.95 22.23 -20.75
N GLY A 187 -18.75 22.39 -19.71
CA GLY A 187 -19.65 21.34 -19.21
C GLY A 187 -19.04 20.45 -18.11
N GLY A 188 -17.84 20.76 -17.61
CA GLY A 188 -17.28 20.10 -16.43
C GLY A 188 -16.57 18.78 -16.69
N PHE A 189 -16.36 18.42 -17.97
CA PHE A 189 -15.74 17.14 -18.34
C PHE A 189 -14.23 17.22 -18.54
N ILE A 190 -13.55 16.14 -18.22
CA ILE A 190 -12.11 15.95 -18.41
C ILE A 190 -11.91 14.73 -19.30
N THR A 191 -11.03 14.85 -20.30
CA THR A 191 -10.61 13.71 -21.12
C THR A 191 -9.53 12.92 -20.39
N LEU A 192 -9.71 11.61 -20.30
CA LEU A 192 -8.81 10.67 -19.67
C LEU A 192 -8.31 9.63 -20.68
N TYR A 193 -7.12 9.10 -20.41
CA TYR A 193 -6.48 8.04 -21.18
C TYR A 193 -6.02 6.91 -20.26
N ARG A 194 -6.03 5.68 -20.77
CA ARG A 194 -5.49 4.51 -20.06
C ARG A 194 -4.77 3.61 -21.05
N GLY A 195 -3.53 3.28 -20.73
CA GLY A 195 -2.82 2.19 -21.39
C GLY A 195 -3.07 0.90 -20.65
N ALA A 196 -3.38 -0.17 -21.37
CA ALA A 196 -3.58 -1.49 -20.79
C ALA A 196 -2.82 -2.55 -21.58
N GLY A 197 -2.04 -3.37 -20.89
CA GLY A 197 -1.51 -4.64 -21.40
C GLY A 197 -2.23 -5.84 -20.76
N ASP A 198 -1.73 -7.04 -21.02
CA ASP A 198 -2.38 -8.29 -20.57
C ASP A 198 -2.49 -8.44 -19.05
N LEU A 199 -1.60 -7.80 -18.29
CA LEU A 199 -1.60 -7.80 -16.82
C LEU A 199 -2.44 -6.66 -16.21
N SER A 200 -3.09 -5.84 -17.03
CA SER A 200 -3.87 -4.70 -16.55
C SER A 200 -5.28 -5.11 -16.13
N SER A 201 -5.82 -4.45 -15.12
CA SER A 201 -7.24 -4.61 -14.76
C SER A 201 -8.13 -4.30 -15.98
N PRO A 202 -9.19 -5.10 -16.21
CA PRO A 202 -10.15 -4.84 -17.26
C PRO A 202 -10.88 -3.51 -17.00
N LEU A 203 -11.45 -2.91 -18.04
CA LEU A 203 -11.96 -1.53 -18.00
C LEU A 203 -13.05 -1.31 -16.94
N ASN A 204 -13.90 -2.31 -16.71
CA ASN A 204 -14.95 -2.27 -15.69
C ASN A 204 -14.42 -2.34 -14.25
N GLU A 205 -13.11 -2.55 -14.06
CA GLU A 205 -12.43 -2.58 -12.76
C GLU A 205 -11.29 -1.54 -12.68
N ALA A 206 -11.14 -0.70 -13.71
CA ALA A 206 -9.99 0.18 -13.88
C ALA A 206 -10.21 1.55 -13.21
N TYR A 207 -9.62 1.74 -12.03
CA TYR A 207 -9.68 3.01 -11.30
C TYR A 207 -8.67 4.06 -11.77
N SER A 208 -7.51 3.62 -12.27
CA SER A 208 -6.38 4.49 -12.60
C SER A 208 -6.37 4.87 -14.09
N TRP A 209 -6.47 6.17 -14.35
CA TRP A 209 -6.41 6.81 -15.66
C TRP A 209 -5.40 7.94 -15.63
N THR A 210 -5.09 8.57 -16.75
CA THR A 210 -4.21 9.73 -16.81
C THR A 210 -4.78 10.83 -17.71
N THR A 211 -4.47 12.09 -17.41
CA THR A 211 -4.74 13.20 -18.34
C THR A 211 -3.70 13.33 -19.44
N ASP A 212 -2.59 12.57 -19.38
CA ASP A 212 -1.51 12.57 -20.35
C ASP A 212 -1.56 11.32 -21.26
N LYS A 213 -1.89 11.54 -22.53
CA LYS A 213 -1.93 10.47 -23.54
C LYS A 213 -0.57 9.77 -23.71
N LYS A 214 0.56 10.46 -23.51
CA LYS A 214 1.90 9.86 -23.62
C LYS A 214 2.17 8.87 -22.50
N VAL A 215 1.76 9.22 -21.28
CA VAL A 215 1.84 8.31 -20.11
C VAL A 215 1.00 7.07 -20.37
N ALA A 216 -0.24 7.23 -20.85
CA ALA A 216 -1.08 6.09 -21.22
C ALA A 216 -0.44 5.23 -22.32
N LEU A 217 0.16 5.83 -23.35
CA LEU A 217 0.85 5.09 -24.41
C LEU A 217 2.07 4.33 -23.88
N PHE A 218 2.82 4.91 -22.93
CA PHE A 218 3.92 4.22 -22.26
C PHE A 218 3.43 2.96 -21.56
N PHE A 219 2.37 3.04 -20.75
CA PHE A 219 1.80 1.87 -20.06
C PHE A 219 1.23 0.83 -21.02
N ALA A 220 0.61 1.25 -22.13
CA ALA A 220 0.15 0.33 -23.16
C ALA A 220 1.30 -0.48 -23.78
N ASN A 221 2.49 0.11 -23.92
CA ASN A 221 3.61 -0.52 -24.61
C ASN A 221 4.70 -1.09 -23.69
N ARG A 222 4.56 -0.94 -22.36
CA ARG A 222 5.62 -1.23 -21.38
C ARG A 222 6.10 -2.68 -21.41
N PHE A 223 5.21 -3.63 -21.71
CA PHE A 223 5.49 -5.07 -21.70
C PHE A 223 5.18 -5.77 -23.03
N GLY A 224 5.04 -5.01 -24.11
CA GLY A 224 4.60 -5.51 -25.41
C GLY A 224 3.48 -4.66 -25.99
N LYS A 225 2.81 -5.15 -27.04
CA LYS A 225 1.74 -4.40 -27.71
C LYS A 225 0.44 -4.48 -26.89
N GLY A 226 0.14 -3.43 -26.15
CA GLY A 226 -1.15 -3.26 -25.47
C GLY A 226 -2.12 -2.37 -26.23
N ARG A 227 -3.15 -1.92 -25.51
CA ARG A 227 -4.26 -1.10 -26.02
C ARG A 227 -4.26 0.26 -25.38
N LEU A 228 -4.73 1.26 -26.12
CA LEU A 228 -4.88 2.62 -25.62
C LEU A 228 -6.36 3.00 -25.60
N TYR A 229 -6.88 3.34 -24.43
CA TYR A 229 -8.27 3.76 -24.27
C TYR A 229 -8.37 5.25 -23.98
N ARG A 230 -9.50 5.84 -24.41
CA ARG A 230 -9.94 7.19 -24.06
C ARG A 230 -11.30 7.10 -23.40
N ALA A 231 -11.52 7.91 -22.37
CA ALA A 231 -12.81 8.11 -21.73
C ALA A 231 -12.97 9.58 -21.30
N LYS A 232 -14.15 9.93 -20.80
CA LYS A 232 -14.42 11.21 -20.16
C LYS A 232 -15.03 11.00 -18.78
N VAL A 233 -14.76 11.93 -17.88
CA VAL A 233 -15.36 11.98 -16.53
C VAL A 233 -15.78 13.41 -16.22
N HIS A 234 -16.88 13.59 -15.47
CA HIS A 234 -17.20 14.89 -14.91
C HIS A 234 -16.31 15.18 -13.68
N ILE A 235 -15.81 16.41 -13.53
CA ILE A 235 -14.87 16.79 -12.44
C ILE A 235 -15.40 16.47 -11.03
N SER A 236 -16.73 16.47 -10.83
CA SER A 236 -17.32 16.09 -9.54
C SER A 236 -17.01 14.65 -9.13
N ASN A 237 -16.85 13.75 -10.10
CA ASN A 237 -16.73 12.31 -9.89
C ASN A 237 -15.26 11.85 -9.84
N VAL A 238 -14.30 12.76 -10.10
CA VAL A 238 -12.88 12.44 -9.92
C VAL A 238 -12.54 12.29 -8.44
N LEU A 239 -12.10 11.11 -8.02
CA LEU A 239 -11.75 10.81 -6.63
C LEU A 239 -10.46 11.52 -6.22
N ALA A 240 -9.39 11.35 -7.01
CA ALA A 240 -8.09 11.96 -6.75
C ALA A 240 -7.36 12.32 -8.06
N TYR A 241 -6.50 13.33 -8.01
CA TYR A 241 -5.55 13.67 -9.08
C TYR A 241 -4.12 13.72 -8.53
N LEU A 242 -3.35 12.69 -8.86
CA LEU A 242 -2.03 12.40 -8.33
C LEU A 242 -0.97 12.80 -9.35
N THR A 243 -0.04 13.68 -8.95
CA THR A 243 0.94 14.28 -9.87
C THR A 243 2.38 14.01 -9.46
N ASP A 244 2.60 13.37 -8.31
CA ASP A 244 3.91 13.35 -7.65
C ASP A 244 4.91 12.41 -8.34
N ARG A 245 4.43 11.57 -9.28
CA ARG A 245 5.23 10.66 -10.11
C ARG A 245 5.30 11.08 -11.59
N ASP A 246 4.93 12.33 -11.91
CA ASP A 246 4.80 12.82 -13.30
C ASP A 246 3.82 12.03 -14.19
N GLU A 247 2.98 11.17 -13.60
CA GLU A 247 2.01 10.33 -14.33
C GLU A 247 0.69 11.07 -14.63
N SER A 248 0.44 12.20 -13.98
CA SER A 248 -0.84 12.94 -14.07
C SER A 248 -2.05 12.00 -13.90
N GLU A 249 -1.97 11.12 -12.90
CA GLU A 249 -2.91 10.05 -12.63
C GLU A 249 -4.22 10.59 -12.06
N VAL A 250 -5.33 10.06 -12.55
CA VAL A 250 -6.70 10.37 -12.14
C VAL A 250 -7.32 9.08 -11.63
N LEU A 251 -7.72 9.08 -10.36
CA LEU A 251 -8.50 8.00 -9.78
C LEU A 251 -9.98 8.31 -9.91
N VAL A 252 -10.76 7.34 -10.40
CA VAL A 252 -12.19 7.46 -10.69
C VAL A 252 -12.86 6.09 -10.55
N LEU A 253 -14.14 6.05 -10.17
CA LEU A 253 -14.90 4.81 -10.20
C LEU A 253 -15.22 4.43 -11.66
N PRO A 254 -15.11 3.15 -12.07
CA PRO A 254 -15.38 2.74 -13.44
C PRO A 254 -16.77 3.16 -13.95
N GLU A 255 -17.79 3.15 -13.09
CA GLU A 255 -19.16 3.55 -13.42
C GLU A 255 -19.34 5.06 -13.73
N ASP A 256 -18.39 5.90 -13.35
CA ASP A 256 -18.44 7.35 -13.58
C ASP A 256 -17.84 7.78 -14.94
N LEU A 257 -17.27 6.83 -15.67
CA LEU A 257 -16.66 7.06 -16.96
C LEU A 257 -17.67 6.94 -18.09
N ILE A 258 -17.56 7.84 -19.07
CA ILE A 258 -18.42 7.89 -20.25
C ILE A 258 -17.58 8.05 -21.53
N HIS A 259 -18.21 7.85 -22.68
CA HIS A 259 -17.60 8.05 -24.01
C HIS A 259 -16.30 7.25 -24.21
N PHE A 260 -16.34 5.96 -23.89
CA PHE A 260 -15.23 5.03 -24.11
C PHE A 260 -14.92 4.85 -25.59
N GLU A 261 -13.63 4.92 -25.92
CA GLU A 261 -13.09 4.65 -27.25
C GLU A 261 -11.73 3.93 -27.12
N GLU A 262 -11.53 2.86 -27.88
CA GLU A 262 -10.23 2.23 -28.09
C GLU A 262 -9.53 2.93 -29.27
N LEU A 263 -8.31 3.42 -29.05
CA LEU A 263 -7.55 4.24 -30.00
C LEU A 263 -6.51 3.42 -30.77
N ILE A 264 -6.00 2.33 -30.18
CA ILE A 264 -4.96 1.44 -30.69
C ILE A 264 -5.21 0.04 -30.15
#